data_AF-A0A497IAC7-F1
#
_entry.id   AF-A0A497IAC7-F1
#
_cell.length_a   1.000
_cell.length_b   1.000
_cell.length_c   1.000
_cell.angle_alpha   90.00
_cell.angle_beta   90.00
_cell.angle_gamma   90.00
#
_symmetry.space_group_name_H-M   'P 1'
#
loop_
_entity.id
_entity.type
_entity.pdbx_description
1 polymer ?
#
loop_
_entity_poly.entity_id
_entity_poly.type
_entity_poly.pdbx_seq_one_letter_code
_entity_poly.pdbx_strand_id
1 'polypeptide(L)'
;MKKVVLKKLEDLGKEVVEKLEKGENPYIEIPVRGLSNVIYDEKRRRIILGDKVLKRYFFNVAHAKKFMQTFLVAAFCKNLLEENI
;
A
#
# COMPACT_ATOMS: atom_id res chain seq x y z
N MET A 1 -7.58 13.65 11.82
CA MET A 1 -7.56 12.79 10.61
C MET A 1 -6.29 13.00 9.78
N LYS A 2 -5.98 14.23 9.34
CA LYS A 2 -4.76 14.59 8.56
C LYS A 2 -3.44 14.01 9.09
N LYS A 3 -3.14 14.20 10.39
CA LYS A 3 -1.91 13.64 11.02
C LYS A 3 -1.79 12.12 10.89
N VAL A 4 -2.90 11.39 10.96
CA VAL A 4 -2.92 9.92 10.83
C VAL A 4 -2.61 9.50 9.40
N VAL A 5 -3.15 10.22 8.41
CA VAL A 5 -2.92 9.92 6.99
C VAL A 5 -1.48 10.24 6.59
N LEU A 6 -0.95 11.40 7.02
CA LEU A 6 0.45 11.75 6.81
C LEU A 6 1.40 10.70 7.38
N LYS A 7 1.16 10.28 8.63
CA LYS A 7 1.95 9.22 9.25
C LYS A 7 1.92 7.92 8.45
N LYS A 8 0.75 7.50 7.94
CA LYS A 8 0.65 6.30 7.08
C LYS A 8 1.44 6.42 5.77
N LEU A 9 1.45 7.60 5.15
CA LEU A 9 2.24 7.85 3.93
C LEU A 9 3.75 7.83 4.21
N GLU A 10 4.16 8.38 5.35
CA GLU A 10 5.55 8.32 5.80
C GLU A 10 5.98 6.89 6.14
N ASP A 11 5.16 6.15 6.87
CA ASP A 11 5.43 4.76 7.25
C ASP A 11 5.55 3.86 6.00
N LEU A 12 4.72 4.08 4.97
CA LEU A 12 4.84 3.40 3.68
C LEU A 12 6.21 3.63 3.01
N GLY A 13 6.72 4.86 3.06
CA GLY A 13 8.04 5.19 2.52
C GLY A 13 9.18 4.57 3.34
N LYS A 14 9.09 4.69 4.67
CA LYS A 14 10.09 4.14 5.61
C LYS A 14 10.24 2.64 5.45
N GLU A 15 9.13 1.89 5.35
CA GLU A 15 9.18 0.44 5.18
C GLU A 15 10.00 0.03 3.94
N VAL A 16 9.87 0.77 2.84
CA VAL A 16 10.64 0.50 1.61
C VAL A 16 12.10 0.88 1.77
N VAL A 17 12.40 2.03 2.39
CA VAL A 17 13.78 2.46 2.64
C VAL A 17 14.51 1.44 3.54
N GLU A 18 13.88 0.98 4.61
CA GLU A 18 14.46 -0.03 5.50
C GLU A 18 14.78 -1.34 4.78
N LYS A 19 13.93 -1.79 3.86
CA LYS A 19 14.21 -2.99 3.04
C LYS A 19 15.39 -2.76 2.10
N LEU A 20 15.48 -1.58 1.50
CA LEU A 20 16.60 -1.21 0.62
C LEU A 20 17.93 -1.14 1.38
N GLU A 21 17.94 -0.54 2.57
CA GLU A 21 19.14 -0.46 3.43
C GLU A 21 19.64 -1.85 3.86
N LYS A 22 18.74 -2.83 3.98
CA LYS A 22 19.06 -4.23 4.24
C LYS A 22 19.51 -5.01 2.99
N GLY A 23 19.50 -4.39 1.81
CA GLY A 23 19.80 -5.05 0.54
C GLY A 23 18.71 -6.03 0.08
N GLU A 24 17.50 -5.93 0.64
CA GLU A 24 16.36 -6.78 0.27
C GLU A 24 15.62 -6.20 -0.93
N ASN A 25 14.94 -7.05 -1.72
CA ASN A 25 14.03 -6.59 -2.76
C ASN A 25 12.80 -5.95 -2.12
N PRO A 26 12.61 -4.62 -2.22
CA PRO A 26 11.52 -3.97 -1.52
C PRO A 26 10.20 -4.36 -2.16
N TYR A 27 9.17 -4.45 -1.33
CA TYR A 27 7.82 -4.75 -1.76
C TYR A 27 6.81 -4.01 -0.90
N ILE A 28 5.60 -3.89 -1.43
CA ILE A 28 4.42 -3.46 -0.68
C ILE A 28 3.37 -4.56 -0.69
N GLU A 29 2.59 -4.66 0.38
CA GLU A 29 1.48 -5.61 0.48
C GLU A 29 0.17 -4.98 0.01
N ILE A 30 -0.57 -5.73 -0.80
CA ILE A 30 -1.82 -5.28 -1.39
C ILE A 30 -2.88 -6.35 -1.18
N PRO A 31 -4.08 -6.03 -0.67
CA PRO A 31 -5.11 -7.03 -0.48
C PRO A 31 -5.55 -7.60 -1.82
N VAL A 32 -5.69 -8.93 -1.87
CA VAL A 32 -6.21 -9.63 -3.04
C VAL A 32 -7.71 -9.32 -3.15
N ARG A 33 -8.15 -8.87 -4.32
CA ARG A 33 -9.57 -8.50 -4.59
C ARG A 33 -10.32 -9.53 -5.45
N GLY A 34 -9.79 -10.75 -5.54
CA GLY A 34 -10.49 -11.86 -6.20
C GLY A 34 -11.50 -12.53 -5.28
N LEU A 35 -12.44 -13.28 -5.85
CA LEU A 35 -13.48 -14.04 -5.11
C LEU A 35 -12.89 -14.93 -4.01
N SER A 36 -11.68 -15.45 -4.21
CA SER A 36 -10.96 -16.28 -3.23
C SER A 36 -10.53 -15.56 -1.95
N ASN A 37 -10.68 -14.22 -1.88
CA ASN A 37 -10.41 -13.39 -0.71
C ASN A 37 -11.61 -12.48 -0.34
N VAL A 38 -12.80 -12.83 -0.80
CA VAL A 38 -14.02 -12.08 -0.50
C VAL A 38 -14.85 -12.88 0.51
N ILE A 39 -15.24 -12.24 1.61
CA ILE A 39 -15.98 -12.86 2.71
C ILE A 39 -17.26 -12.05 2.94
N TYR A 40 -18.38 -12.74 3.13
CA TYR A 40 -19.60 -12.09 3.60
C TYR A 40 -19.58 -12.01 5.14
N ASP A 41 -19.51 -10.78 5.67
CA ASP A 41 -19.63 -10.51 7.10
C ASP A 41 -21.12 -10.52 7.46
N GLU A 42 -21.61 -11.68 7.92
CA GLU A 42 -23.01 -11.91 8.34
C GLU A 42 -23.48 -10.91 9.39
N LYS A 43 -22.61 -10.57 10.34
CA LYS A 43 -22.93 -9.67 11.45
C LYS A 43 -23.16 -8.24 10.94
N ARG A 44 -22.32 -7.79 10.01
CA ARG A 44 -22.43 -6.45 9.41
C ARG A 44 -23.23 -6.42 8.12
N ARG A 45 -23.71 -7.58 7.67
CA ARG A 45 -24.45 -7.83 6.42
C ARG A 45 -23.77 -7.21 5.19
N ARG A 46 -22.44 -7.30 5.09
CA ARG A 46 -21.66 -6.67 4.01
C ARG A 46 -20.51 -7.55 3.54
N ILE A 47 -20.14 -7.39 2.27
CA ILE A 47 -18.98 -8.04 1.69
C ILE A 47 -17.71 -7.30 2.11
N ILE A 48 -16.74 -8.02 2.64
CA ILE A 48 -15.42 -7.51 3.04
C ILE A 48 -14.31 -8.31 2.36
N LEU A 49 -13.11 -7.72 2.32
CA LEU A 49 -11.90 -8.45 1.95
C LEU A 49 -11.42 -9.26 3.16
N GLY A 50 -10.98 -10.49 2.91
CA GLY A 50 -10.25 -11.29 3.88
C GLY A 50 -8.76 -10.92 3.92
N ASP A 51 -7.99 -11.74 4.63
CA ASP A 51 -6.61 -11.40 5.01
C ASP A 51 -5.56 -11.73 3.92
N LYS A 52 -5.97 -12.26 2.77
CA LYS A 52 -4.99 -12.59 1.72
C LYS A 52 -4.45 -11.30 1.09
N VAL A 53 -3.14 -11.16 1.20
CA VAL A 53 -2.38 -10.10 0.55
C VAL A 53 -1.44 -10.68 -0.50
N LEU A 54 -1.15 -9.89 -1.53
CA LEU A 54 -0.12 -10.15 -2.51
C LEU A 54 1.03 -9.17 -2.30
N LYS A 55 2.26 -9.62 -2.57
CA LYS A 55 3.45 -8.77 -2.53
C LYS A 55 3.72 -8.19 -3.92
N ARG A 56 3.79 -6.86 -4.01
CA ARG A 56 4.24 -6.16 -5.21
C ARG A 56 5.69 -5.73 -5.01
N TYR A 57 6.60 -6.53 -5.58
CA TYR A 57 8.04 -6.28 -5.56
C TYR A 57 8.48 -5.19 -6.53
N PHE A 58 9.52 -4.45 -6.19
CA PHE A 58 10.15 -3.48 -7.08
C PHE A 58 10.98 -4.17 -8.17
N PHE A 59 11.85 -5.13 -7.81
CA PHE A 59 12.65 -5.90 -8.76
C PHE A 59 11.86 -7.06 -9.37
N ASN A 60 10.71 -6.73 -9.96
CA ASN A 60 9.92 -7.64 -10.80
C ASN A 60 9.37 -6.82 -11.96
N VAL A 61 9.68 -7.22 -13.19
CA VAL A 61 9.34 -6.46 -14.41
C VAL A 61 7.82 -6.20 -14.54
N ALA A 62 6.99 -7.18 -14.17
CA ALA A 62 5.53 -7.04 -14.22
C ALA A 62 4.98 -6.08 -13.13
N HIS A 63 5.77 -5.79 -12.10
CA HIS A 63 5.38 -5.00 -10.93
C HIS A 63 6.00 -3.60 -10.91
N ALA A 64 7.24 -3.44 -11.39
CA ALA A 64 8.07 -2.25 -11.23
C ALA A 64 7.33 -0.95 -11.57
N LYS A 65 6.66 -0.89 -12.72
CA LYS A 65 5.87 0.27 -13.14
C LYS A 65 4.78 0.63 -12.12
N LYS A 66 3.98 -0.35 -11.70
CA LYS A 66 2.87 -0.16 -10.75
C LYS A 66 3.38 0.18 -9.36
N PHE A 67 4.51 -0.39 -8.96
CA PHE A 67 5.19 -0.07 -7.70
C PHE A 67 5.55 1.42 -7.68
N MET A 68 6.34 1.89 -8.66
CA MET A 68 6.77 3.29 -8.75
C MET A 68 5.58 4.27 -8.84
N GLN A 69 4.56 3.94 -9.65
CA GLN A 69 3.35 4.77 -9.75
C GLN A 69 2.62 4.93 -8.41
N THR A 70 2.63 3.88 -7.57
CA THR A 70 2.01 3.95 -6.24
C THR A 70 2.74 4.97 -5.36
N PHE A 71 4.07 4.97 -5.38
CA PHE A 71 4.88 5.94 -4.63
C PHE A 71 4.75 7.36 -5.17
N LEU A 72 4.66 7.53 -6.48
CA LEU A 72 4.43 8.85 -7.09
C LEU A 72 3.11 9.47 -6.60
N VAL A 73 2.02 8.69 -6.61
CA VAL A 73 0.72 9.14 -6.10
C VAL A 73 0.78 9.39 -4.59
N ALA A 74 1.44 8.51 -3.83
CA ALA A 74 1.59 8.68 -2.38
C ALA A 74 2.33 9.98 -2.02
N ALA A 75 3.41 10.30 -2.75
CA ALA A 75 4.16 11.55 -2.59
C ALA A 75 3.29 12.77 -2.93
N PHE A 76 2.53 12.71 -4.03
CA PHE A 76 1.59 13.77 -4.38
C PHE A 76 0.51 13.98 -3.30
N CYS A 77 -0.08 12.90 -2.79
CA CYS A 77 -1.04 12.98 -1.67
C CYS A 77 -0.41 13.58 -0.40
N LYS A 78 0.86 13.27 -0.10
CA LYS A 78 1.57 13.88 1.03
C LYS A 78 1.67 15.39 0.86
N ASN A 79 2.09 15.85 -0.31
CA ASN A 79 2.23 17.27 -0.62
C ASN A 79 0.90 18.02 -0.47
N LEU A 80 -0.18 17.48 -1.05
CA LEU A 80 -1.52 18.09 -0.92
C LEU A 80 -1.95 18.22 0.54
N LEU A 81 -1.70 17.18 1.34
CA LEU A 81 -2.01 17.22 2.76
C LEU A 81 -1.15 18.26 3.47
N GLU A 82 0.14 18.39 3.17
CA GLU A 82 1.02 19.40 3.79
C GLU A 82 0.58 20.83 3.46
N GLU A 83 0.15 21.08 2.23
CA GLU A 83 -0.35 22.38 1.75
C GLU A 83 -1.73 22.80 2.33
N ASN A 84 -2.36 21.95 3.17
CA ASN A 84 -3.73 22.15 3.71
C ASN A 84 -4.83 22.17 2.64
N ILE A 85 -4.62 21.46 1.54
CA ILE A 85 -5.65 21.16 0.54
C ILE A 85 -6.23 19.76 0.84
#